data_AF-A0A6H1ZC25-F1
#
_entry.id   AF-A0A6H1ZC25-F1
#
_cell.length_a   1.000
_cell.length_b   1.000
_cell.length_c   1.000
_cell.angle_alpha   90.00
_cell.angle_beta   90.00
_cell.angle_gamma   90.00
#
_symmetry.space_group_name_H-M   'P 1'
#
loop_
_entity.id
_entity.type
_entity.pdbx_description
1 polymer ?
#
loop_
_entity_poly.entity_id
_entity_poly.type
_entity_poly.pdbx_seq_one_letter_code
_entity_poly.pdbx_strand_id
1 'polypeptide(L)'
;MEINGKEVTLRTYIPAKQGWGLMQIIPKLSTLANGRVPEYDEIVTMLCAIVKEWGFEGDPDDPVAYENLNLFTELLPLFYGVAEALGDLVASRKN
;
A
#
# COMPACT_ATOMS: atom_id res chain seq x y z
N MET A 1 -7.20 9.24 3.69
CA MET A 1 -8.20 8.71 2.73
C MET A 1 -9.12 7.74 3.46
N GLU A 2 -10.29 7.44 2.91
CA GLU A 2 -11.21 6.48 3.50
C GLU A 2 -11.27 5.20 2.65
N ILE A 3 -11.15 4.04 3.28
CA ILE A 3 -11.27 2.72 2.66
C ILE A 3 -12.37 1.96 3.40
N ASN A 4 -13.52 1.77 2.77
CA ASN A 4 -14.68 1.06 3.35
C ASN A 4 -15.07 1.57 4.74
N GLY A 5 -15.19 2.89 4.90
CA GLY A 5 -15.54 3.51 6.18
C GLY A 5 -14.40 3.52 7.22
N LYS A 6 -13.20 3.05 6.87
CA LYS A 6 -12.01 3.12 7.71
C LYS A 6 -11.10 4.25 7.26
N GLU A 7 -10.75 5.13 8.17
CA GLU A 7 -9.73 6.15 7.90
C GLU A 7 -8.36 5.49 7.75
N VAL A 8 -7.63 5.90 6.71
CA VAL A 8 -6.27 5.45 6.42
C VAL A 8 -5.41 6.69 6.16
N THR A 9 -4.31 6.82 6.90
CA THR A 9 -3.33 7.88 6.71
C THR A 9 -2.05 7.31 6.12
N LEU A 10 -1.50 8.02 5.15
CA LEU A 10 -0.27 7.63 4.46
C LEU A 10 0.92 8.40 5.03
N ARG A 11 2.09 7.77 4.98
CA ARG A 11 3.35 8.40 5.36
C ARG A 11 3.68 9.52 4.37
N THR A 12 3.97 10.71 4.90
CA THR A 12 4.51 11.83 4.12
C THR A 12 6.01 11.70 3.88
N TYR A 13 6.68 10.88 4.70
CA TYR A 13 8.09 10.54 4.59
C TYR A 13 8.27 9.03 4.77
N ILE A 14 8.87 8.38 3.77
CA ILE A 14 9.21 6.95 3.81
C ILE A 14 10.72 6.85 4.09
N PRO A 15 11.15 6.32 5.25
CA PRO A 15 12.56 6.09 5.54
C PRO A 15 13.23 5.24 4.45
N ALA A 16 14.46 5.60 4.06
CA ALA A 16 15.16 4.95 2.95
C ALA A 16 15.24 3.41 3.07
N LYS A 17 15.40 2.89 4.30
CA LYS A 17 15.43 1.44 4.56
C LYS A 17 14.08 0.76 4.23
N GLN A 18 12.96 1.37 4.60
CA GLN A 18 11.61 0.87 4.27
C GLN A 18 11.29 1.09 2.78
N GLY A 19 11.66 2.26 2.25
CA GLY A 19 11.48 2.60 0.84
C GLY A 19 12.32 1.76 -0.14
N TRP A 20 13.44 1.18 0.29
CA TRP A 20 14.26 0.32 -0.56
C TRP A 20 13.52 -0.95 -0.98
N GLY A 21 12.71 -1.54 -0.09
CA GLY A 21 11.85 -2.67 -0.42
C GLY A 21 10.78 -2.29 -1.46
N LEU A 22 10.18 -1.11 -1.30
CA LEU A 22 9.22 -0.57 -2.27
C LEU A 22 9.80 -0.42 -3.67
N MET A 23 11.07 -0.02 -3.80
CA MET A 23 11.72 0.15 -5.11
C MET A 23 11.78 -1.13 -5.93
N GLN A 24 11.75 -2.31 -5.31
CA GLN A 24 11.70 -3.59 -6.01
C GLN A 24 10.28 -3.99 -6.45
N ILE A 25 9.27 -3.41 -5.80
CA ILE A 25 7.85 -3.72 -5.98
C ILE A 25 7.23 -2.74 -6.98
N ILE A 26 7.55 -1.45 -6.91
CA ILE A 26 7.00 -0.40 -7.79
C ILE A 26 7.09 -0.74 -9.29
N PRO A 27 8.23 -1.23 -9.84
CA PRO A 27 8.29 -1.63 -11.24
C PRO A 27 7.30 -2.76 -11.58
N LYS A 28 7.07 -3.68 -10.65
CA LYS A 28 6.12 -4.79 -10.81
C LYS A 28 4.66 -4.29 -10.72
N LEU A 29 4.39 -3.29 -9.89
CA LEU A 29 3.05 -2.65 -9.82
C LEU A 29 2.70 -1.93 -11.13
N SER A 30 3.68 -1.29 -11.77
CA SER A 30 3.45 -0.68 -13.09
C SER A 30 3.09 -1.70 -14.19
N THR A 31 3.36 -2.99 -13.96
CA THR A 31 2.93 -4.10 -14.82
C THR A 31 1.56 -4.69 -14.48
N LEU A 32 0.80 -4.10 -13.55
CA LEU A 32 -0.63 -4.39 -13.39
C LEU A 32 -1.38 -4.24 -14.73
N ALA A 33 -0.97 -3.27 -15.56
CA ALA A 33 -1.46 -3.07 -16.93
C ALA A 33 -1.19 -4.26 -17.88
N ASN A 34 -0.23 -5.13 -17.56
CA ASN A 34 0.13 -6.33 -18.32
C ASN A 34 -0.50 -7.61 -17.75
N GLY A 35 -1.44 -7.50 -16.80
CA GLY A 35 -2.16 -8.64 -16.24
C GLY A 35 -1.42 -9.43 -15.15
N ARG A 36 -0.28 -8.93 -14.65
CA ARG A 36 0.38 -9.53 -13.48
C ARG A 36 -0.30 -9.02 -12.21
N VAL A 37 -0.86 -9.93 -11.42
CA VAL A 37 -1.33 -9.64 -10.06
C VAL A 37 -0.14 -9.76 -9.09
N PRO A 38 0.12 -8.76 -8.24
CA PRO A 38 1.15 -8.84 -7.20
C PRO A 38 0.86 -9.98 -6.22
N GLU A 39 1.92 -10.58 -5.69
CA GLU A 39 1.79 -11.59 -4.64
C GLU A 39 1.37 -10.92 -3.32
N TYR A 40 0.74 -11.69 -2.43
CA TYR A 40 0.26 -11.18 -1.13
C TYR A 40 1.38 -10.48 -0.34
N ASP A 41 2.56 -11.09 -0.25
CA ASP A 41 3.71 -10.53 0.46
C ASP A 41 4.20 -9.22 -0.15
N GLU A 42 4.10 -9.06 -1.48
CA GLU A 42 4.44 -7.82 -2.18
C GLU A 42 3.45 -6.70 -1.82
N ILE A 43 2.16 -7.04 -1.73
CA ILE A 43 1.10 -6.12 -1.31
C ILE A 43 1.34 -5.69 0.14
N VAL A 44 1.52 -6.63 1.06
CA VAL A 44 1.69 -6.34 2.50
C VAL A 44 2.96 -5.54 2.74
N THR A 45 4.09 -5.92 2.12
CA THR A 45 5.34 -5.14 2.20
C THR A 45 5.13 -3.70 1.76
N MET A 46 4.36 -3.50 0.69
CA MET A 46 4.04 -2.16 0.21
C MET A 46 3.20 -1.38 1.22
N LEU A 47 2.15 -2.00 1.74
CA LEU A 47 1.23 -1.37 2.68
C LEU A 47 1.94 -1.00 3.99
N CYS A 48 2.75 -1.89 4.58
CA CYS A 48 3.52 -1.58 5.80
C CYS A 48 4.48 -0.39 5.60
N ALA A 49 5.03 -0.23 4.40
CA ALA A 49 5.97 0.86 4.13
C ALA A 49 5.30 2.22 3.88
N ILE A 50 4.01 2.24 3.55
CA ILE A 50 3.30 3.47 3.11
C ILE A 50 2.20 3.88 4.09
N VAL A 51 1.47 2.92 4.65
CA VAL A 51 0.44 3.20 5.65
C VAL A 51 1.11 3.63 6.95
N LYS A 52 0.60 4.71 7.55
CA LYS A 52 1.07 5.23 8.82
C LYS A 52 0.12 4.83 9.95
N GLU A 53 -1.16 5.09 9.76
CA GLU A 53 -2.23 4.76 10.69
C GLU A 53 -3.45 4.31 9.89
N TRP A 54 -4.26 3.43 10.47
CA TRP A 54 -5.49 2.95 9.85
C TRP A 54 -6.58 2.63 10.89
N GLY A 55 -7.82 2.53 10.45
CA GLY A 55 -8.97 2.15 11.27
C GLY A 55 -9.24 0.64 11.37
N PHE A 56 -8.34 -0.19 10.82
CA PHE A 56 -8.40 -1.65 10.94
C PHE A 56 -7.79 -2.11 12.27
N GLU A 57 -8.02 -3.37 12.62
CA GLU A 57 -7.43 -3.95 13.83
C GLU A 57 -5.93 -4.23 13.63
N GLY A 58 -5.13 -3.93 14.66
CA GLY A 58 -3.68 -4.17 14.64
C GLY A 58 -2.84 -2.99 14.14
N ASP A 59 -1.53 -3.21 14.10
CA ASP A 59 -0.54 -2.22 13.68
C ASP A 59 -0.30 -2.33 12.16
N PRO A 60 -0.44 -1.26 11.36
CA PRO A 60 -0.14 -1.31 9.93
C PRO A 60 1.36 -1.60 9.64
N ASP A 61 2.25 -1.43 10.60
CA ASP A 61 3.67 -1.80 10.45
C ASP A 61 3.92 -3.31 10.68
N ASP A 62 2.91 -4.05 11.16
CA ASP A 62 2.97 -5.50 11.39
C ASP A 62 2.29 -6.26 10.24
N PRO A 63 3.04 -7.06 9.44
CA PRO A 63 2.47 -7.89 8.38
C PRO A 63 1.32 -8.80 8.85
N VAL A 64 1.36 -9.27 10.10
CA VAL A 64 0.33 -10.17 10.66
C VAL A 64 -1.04 -9.48 10.74
N ALA A 65 -1.06 -8.15 10.90
CA ALA A 65 -2.32 -7.40 10.98
C ALA A 65 -3.14 -7.47 9.66
N TYR A 66 -2.49 -7.80 8.54
CA TYR A 66 -3.13 -7.93 7.23
C TYR A 66 -3.75 -9.30 6.98
N GLU A 67 -3.43 -10.32 7.78
CA GLU A 67 -3.92 -11.70 7.58
C GLU A 67 -5.43 -11.82 7.80
N ASN A 68 -5.97 -11.00 8.71
CA ASN A 68 -7.37 -11.02 9.08
C ASN A 68 -8.26 -10.13 8.19
N LEU A 69 -7.65 -9.37 7.28
CA LEU A 69 -8.40 -8.52 6.37
C LEU A 69 -9.15 -9.36 5.33
N ASN A 70 -10.41 -9.03 5.11
CA ASN A 70 -11.15 -9.59 4.00
C ASN A 70 -10.51 -9.18 2.67
N LEU A 71 -10.18 -10.17 1.84
CA LEU A 71 -9.49 -9.93 0.57
C LEU A 71 -10.23 -8.92 -0.33
N PHE A 72 -11.54 -9.08 -0.52
CA PHE A 72 -12.31 -8.32 -1.50
C PHE A 72 -12.89 -7.02 -0.94
N THR A 73 -13.23 -7.01 0.35
CA THR A 73 -13.86 -5.86 1.00
C THR A 73 -12.90 -5.05 1.84
N GLU A 74 -11.64 -5.40 1.98
CA GLU A 74 -10.69 -4.63 2.81
C GLU A 74 -9.31 -4.56 2.15
N LEU A 75 -8.64 -5.70 1.94
CA LEU A 75 -7.24 -5.72 1.48
C LEU A 75 -7.06 -5.15 0.07
N LEU A 76 -7.85 -5.62 -0.91
CA LEU A 76 -7.75 -5.12 -2.29
C LEU A 76 -8.14 -3.63 -2.39
N PRO A 77 -9.27 -3.16 -1.81
CA PRO A 77 -9.58 -1.74 -1.76
C PRO A 77 -8.46 -0.89 -1.15
N LEU A 78 -7.87 -1.35 -0.04
CA LEU A 78 -6.74 -0.68 0.61
C LEU A 78 -5.54 -0.60 -0.33
N PHE A 79 -5.16 -1.72 -0.95
CA PHE A 79 -4.06 -1.79 -1.91
C PHE A 79 -4.24 -0.81 -3.07
N TYR A 80 -5.41 -0.82 -3.72
CA TYR A 80 -5.66 0.07 -4.86
C TYR A 80 -5.65 1.54 -4.46
N GLY A 81 -6.28 1.90 -3.34
CA GLY A 81 -6.27 3.28 -2.85
C GLY A 81 -4.86 3.78 -2.50
N VAL A 82 -4.03 2.93 -1.89
CA VAL A 82 -2.62 3.27 -1.61
C VAL A 82 -1.81 3.40 -2.91
N ALA A 83 -1.98 2.48 -3.86
CA ALA A 83 -1.26 2.50 -5.13
C ALA A 83 -1.60 3.76 -5.96
N GLU A 84 -2.86 4.15 -6.00
CA GLU A 84 -3.32 5.38 -6.65
C GLU A 84 -2.69 6.63 -6.00
N ALA A 85 -2.79 6.76 -4.67
CA ALA A 85 -2.22 7.89 -3.94
C ALA A 85 -0.69 7.98 -4.10
N LEU A 86 0.00 6.84 -4.19
CA LEU A 86 1.43 6.80 -4.46
C LEU A 86 1.75 7.25 -5.89
N GLY A 87 0.93 6.85 -6.86
CA GLY A 87 1.01 7.30 -8.25
C GLY A 87 0.93 8.83 -8.37
N ASP A 88 -0.05 9.43 -7.70
CA ASP A 88 -0.25 10.89 -7.65
C ASP A 88 0.92 11.62 -6.99
N LEU A 89 1.48 11.07 -5.90
CA LEU A 89 2.65 11.64 -5.24
C LEU A 89 3.88 11.65 -6.16
N VAL A 90 4.07 10.58 -6.95
CA VAL A 90 5.18 10.50 -7.91
C VAL A 90 4.95 11.42 -9.10
N ALA A 91 3.72 11.52 -9.60
CA ALA A 91 3.37 12.40 -10.72
C ALA A 91 3.48 13.89 -10.35
N SER A 92 3.01 14.29 -9.17
CA SER A 92 3.06 15.68 -8.70
C SER A 92 4.48 16.20 -8.48
N ARG A 93 5.45 15.34 -8.17
CA ARG A 93 6.88 15.73 -8.09
C ARG A 93 7.56 15.94 -9.44
N LYS A 94 6.95 15.55 -10.55
CA LYS A 94 7.50 15.73 -11.91
C LYS A 94 7.11 17.06 -12.56
N ASN A 95 6.11 17.76 -12.02
CA ASN A 95 5.68 19.10 -12.43
C ASN A 95 6.25 20.16 -11.48
#